data_AF-A0A9P5NKA4-F1
#
_entry.id   AF-A0A9P5NKA4-F1
#
_cell.length_a   1.000
_cell.length_b   1.000
_cell.length_c   1.000
_cell.angle_alpha   90.00
_cell.angle_beta   90.00
_cell.angle_gamma   90.00
#
_symmetry.space_group_name_H-M   'P 1'
#
loop_
_entity.id
_entity.type
_entity.pdbx_description
1 polymer ?
#
loop_
_entity_poly.entity_id
_entity_poly.type
_entity_poly.pdbx_seq_one_letter_code
_entity_poly.pdbx_strand_id
1 'polypeptide(L)'
;MVDGQLVIAKVLTMYERGGGKTAKHGWVSEAGSIGAVSYLPAQVWCQHRQRNFKALWGAMARLQLPRFAHLPTGAFLYFVPGNCINLVSNGMYLELSLAFYNEVFTKLVQQKVSIVAAVKSLTSTRQKKKGEDEDEI
;
A
#
# COMPACT_ATOMS: atom_id res chain seq x y z
N MET A 1 -3.17 2.90 -0.75
CA MET A 1 -4.66 2.90 -0.63
C MET A 1 -5.17 1.48 -0.66
N VAL A 2 -6.14 1.13 0.21
CA VAL A 2 -6.81 -0.19 0.24
C VAL A 2 -8.31 0.05 0.43
N ASP A 3 -9.16 -0.49 -0.43
CA ASP A 3 -10.62 -0.29 -0.42
C ASP A 3 -11.06 1.19 -0.31
N GLY A 4 -10.36 2.09 -1.00
CA GLY A 4 -10.62 3.53 -0.91
C GLY A 4 -10.24 4.17 0.42
N GLN A 5 -9.57 3.44 1.32
CA GLN A 5 -9.03 3.97 2.57
C GLN A 5 -7.54 4.28 2.46
N LEU A 6 -7.15 5.39 3.10
CA LEU A 6 -5.75 5.69 3.37
C LEU A 6 -5.33 4.83 4.57
N VAL A 7 -4.28 4.03 4.38
CA VAL A 7 -3.80 3.05 5.34
C VAL A 7 -2.29 3.15 5.46
N ILE A 8 -1.75 2.77 6.61
CA ILE A 8 -0.32 2.55 6.77
C ILE A 8 -0.05 1.08 6.44
N ALA A 9 1.01 0.82 5.68
CA ALA A 9 1.36 -0.51 5.22
C ALA A 9 2.80 -0.85 5.60
N LYS A 10 3.00 -2.04 6.16
CA LYS A 10 4.33 -2.63 6.35
C LYS A 10 4.53 -3.64 5.23
N VAL A 11 5.42 -3.31 4.31
CA VAL A 11 5.81 -4.20 3.21
C VAL A 11 6.49 -5.42 3.80
N LEU A 12 6.00 -6.61 3.44
CA LEU A 12 6.55 -7.89 3.89
C LEU A 12 7.57 -8.42 2.89
N THR A 13 7.31 -8.19 1.61
CA THR A 13 8.18 -8.54 0.48
C THR A 13 7.79 -7.68 -0.71
N MET A 14 8.60 -7.72 -1.77
CA MET A 14 8.34 -7.04 -3.03
C MET A 14 8.39 -8.06 -4.16
N TYR A 15 7.55 -7.82 -5.17
CA TYR A 15 7.57 -8.59 -6.40
C TYR A 15 7.96 -7.69 -7.55
N GLU A 16 9.04 -8.03 -8.23
CA GLU A 16 9.54 -7.31 -9.39
C GLU A 16 9.44 -8.21 -10.62
N ARG A 17 9.28 -7.60 -11.80
CA ARG A 17 9.44 -8.29 -13.07
C ARG A 17 10.92 -8.27 -13.43
N GLY A 18 11.52 -9.42 -13.72
CA GLY A 18 12.89 -9.44 -14.21
C GLY A 18 13.08 -8.65 -15.51
N GLY A 19 14.32 -8.56 -16.00
CA GLY A 19 14.61 -7.88 -17.27
C GLY A 19 14.04 -8.62 -18.48
N GLY A 20 13.19 -7.96 -19.28
CA GLY A 20 12.69 -8.44 -20.57
C GLY A 20 11.15 -8.54 -20.68
N LYS A 21 10.62 -8.50 -21.91
CA LYS A 21 9.16 -8.56 -22.20
C LYS A 21 8.51 -9.88 -21.74
N THR A 22 9.27 -10.93 -21.49
CA THR A 22 8.77 -12.24 -21.03
C THR A 22 9.32 -12.65 -19.67
N ALA A 23 10.01 -11.73 -18.97
CA ALA A 23 10.64 -12.05 -17.71
C ALA A 23 9.61 -12.40 -16.64
N LYS A 24 9.92 -13.47 -15.90
CA LYS A 24 9.09 -13.93 -14.79
C LYS A 24 9.12 -12.90 -13.66
N HIS A 25 8.01 -12.83 -12.94
CA HIS A 25 7.96 -12.11 -11.68
C HIS A 25 8.62 -12.95 -10.60
N GLY A 26 9.43 -12.32 -9.75
CA GLY A 26 10.14 -12.96 -8.66
C GLY A 26 10.05 -12.16 -7.37
N TRP A 27 10.31 -12.84 -6.25
CA TRP A 27 10.44 -12.19 -4.95
C TRP A 27 11.78 -11.49 -4.89
N VAL A 28 11.76 -10.23 -4.49
CA VAL A 28 12.98 -9.44 -4.31
C VAL A 28 13.00 -8.84 -2.92
N SER A 29 14.18 -8.84 -2.30
CA SER A 29 14.42 -8.19 -1.00
C SER A 29 14.60 -6.68 -1.16
N GLU A 30 15.08 -6.24 -2.32
CA GLU A 30 15.40 -4.86 -2.63
C GLU A 30 14.98 -4.53 -4.06
N ALA A 31 14.62 -3.27 -4.30
CA ALA A 31 14.32 -2.75 -5.61
C ALA A 31 14.91 -1.35 -5.73
N GLY A 32 15.63 -1.08 -6.83
CA GLY A 32 16.27 0.23 -7.05
C GLY A 32 15.28 1.37 -7.31
N SER A 33 14.03 1.04 -7.66
CA SER A 33 12.96 2.00 -7.88
C SER A 33 11.58 1.38 -7.62
N ILE A 34 10.66 2.18 -7.09
CA ILE A 34 9.25 1.78 -6.95
C ILE A 34 8.60 1.45 -8.31
N GLY A 35 9.13 1.98 -9.42
CA GLY A 35 8.64 1.68 -10.76
C GLY A 35 8.96 0.27 -11.25
N ALA A 36 10.00 -0.36 -10.70
CA ALA A 36 10.37 -1.74 -11.04
C ALA A 36 9.48 -2.76 -10.30
N VAL A 37 8.99 -2.37 -9.12
CA VAL A 37 8.09 -3.21 -8.34
C VAL A 37 6.74 -3.34 -9.04
N SER A 38 6.27 -4.58 -9.13
CA SER A 38 4.96 -4.91 -9.67
C SER A 38 3.90 -4.90 -8.58
N TYR A 39 4.21 -5.49 -7.42
CA TYR A 39 3.31 -5.57 -6.27
C TYR A 39 4.04 -5.60 -4.93
N LEU A 40 3.35 -5.14 -3.90
CA LEU A 40 3.79 -5.07 -2.52
C LEU A 40 2.80 -5.83 -1.63
N PRO A 41 3.05 -7.12 -1.34
CA PRO A 41 2.40 -7.79 -0.22
C PRO A 41 2.73 -7.06 1.09
N ALA A 42 1.68 -6.60 1.79
CA ALA A 42 1.85 -5.81 3.00
C ALA A 42 0.79 -6.14 4.06
N GLN A 43 1.17 -6.05 5.33
CA GLN A 43 0.21 -5.89 6.43
C GLN A 43 -0.27 -4.44 6.45
N VAL A 44 -1.56 -4.21 6.71
CA VAL A 44 -2.17 -2.87 6.64
C VAL A 44 -2.92 -2.48 7.91
N TRP A 45 -2.67 -1.26 8.38
CA TRP A 45 -3.35 -0.63 9.50
C TRP A 45 -4.22 0.52 9.02
N CYS A 46 -5.49 0.51 9.44
CA CYS A 46 -6.43 1.60 9.16
C CYS A 46 -6.57 2.52 10.37
N GLN A 47 -6.78 3.81 10.12
CA GLN A 47 -6.94 4.80 11.18
C GLN A 47 -8.15 4.44 12.04
N HIS A 48 -7.93 4.36 13.36
CA HIS A 48 -9.00 4.11 14.32
C HIS A 48 -9.38 5.39 15.07
N ARG A 49 -8.38 6.06 15.68
CA ARG A 49 -8.57 7.30 16.44
C ARG A 49 -7.32 8.15 16.38
N GLN A 50 -7.42 9.35 15.83
CA GLN A 50 -6.28 10.28 15.69
C GLN A 50 -5.05 9.55 15.12
N ARG A 51 -3.94 9.53 15.86
CA ARG A 51 -2.67 8.92 15.47
C ARG A 51 -2.63 7.40 15.61
N ASN A 52 -3.70 6.78 16.13
CA ASN A 52 -3.77 5.35 16.37
C ASN A 52 -4.45 4.62 15.20
N PHE A 53 -3.79 3.55 14.76
CA PHE A 53 -4.19 2.71 13.65
C PHE A 53 -4.30 1.26 14.13
N LYS A 54 -5.25 0.51 13.57
CA LYS A 54 -5.52 -0.89 13.91
C LYS A 54 -5.26 -1.81 12.73
N ALA A 55 -4.62 -2.95 12.98
CA ALA A 55 -4.47 -4.02 12.00
C ALA A 55 -5.78 -4.80 11.77
N LEU A 56 -6.68 -4.82 12.77
CA LEU A 56 -7.99 -5.47 12.72
C LEU A 56 -9.05 -4.49 12.21
N TRP A 57 -9.41 -4.61 10.94
CA TRP A 57 -10.43 -3.77 10.32
C TRP A 57 -10.99 -4.43 9.05
N GLY A 58 -12.12 -3.92 8.56
CA GLY A 58 -12.80 -4.47 7.39
C GLY A 58 -13.38 -5.86 7.66
N ALA A 59 -13.47 -6.69 6.60
CA ALA A 59 -14.08 -8.01 6.67
C ALA A 59 -13.35 -8.98 7.62
N MET A 60 -12.03 -8.86 7.75
CA MET A 60 -11.20 -9.77 8.55
C MET A 60 -11.27 -9.48 10.06
N ALA A 61 -11.79 -8.33 10.47
CA ALA A 61 -11.89 -7.96 11.88
C ALA A 61 -12.74 -8.95 12.71
N ARG A 62 -13.78 -9.54 12.10
CA ARG A 62 -14.65 -10.53 12.76
C ARG A 62 -13.92 -11.81 13.12
N LEU A 63 -12.85 -12.14 12.37
CA LEU A 63 -12.01 -13.30 12.61
C LEU A 63 -10.82 -12.98 13.52
N GLN A 64 -10.71 -11.74 14.03
CA GLN A 64 -9.55 -11.27 14.81
C GLN A 64 -8.22 -11.45 14.09
N LEU A 65 -8.22 -11.39 12.75
CA LEU A 65 -7.02 -11.53 11.93
C LEU A 65 -6.51 -10.17 11.43
N PRO A 66 -5.18 -9.91 11.53
CA PRO A 66 -4.56 -8.76 10.90
C PRO A 66 -4.88 -8.74 9.41
N ARG A 67 -5.10 -7.53 8.88
CA ARG A 67 -5.38 -7.40 7.46
C ARG A 67 -4.09 -7.34 6.65
N PHE A 68 -4.08 -8.11 5.56
CA PHE A 68 -3.05 -8.06 4.53
C PHE A 68 -3.65 -7.58 3.22
N ALA A 69 -2.82 -6.95 2.40
CA ALA A 69 -3.21 -6.47 1.08
C ALA A 69 -2.06 -6.65 0.09
N HIS A 70 -2.42 -6.97 -1.14
CA HIS A 70 -1.51 -7.01 -2.27
C HIS A 70 -1.58 -5.67 -3.01
N LEU A 71 -0.65 -4.76 -2.74
CA LEU A 71 -0.73 -3.39 -3.23
C LEU A 71 -0.03 -3.27 -4.59
N PRO A 72 -0.69 -2.75 -5.64
CA PRO A 72 0.04 -2.31 -6.83
C PRO A 72 0.89 -1.08 -6.48
N THR A 73 1.99 -0.87 -7.20
CA THR A 73 2.90 0.26 -6.95
C THR A 73 2.24 1.62 -7.12
N GLY A 74 1.27 1.76 -8.03
CA GLY A 74 0.47 2.97 -8.15
C GLY A 74 -0.43 3.29 -6.94
N ALA A 75 -0.56 2.38 -5.98
CA ALA A 75 -1.27 2.62 -4.72
C ALA A 75 -0.34 3.01 -3.55
N PHE A 76 0.97 3.00 -3.78
CA PHE A 76 1.98 3.54 -2.87
C PHE A 76 2.01 5.07 -3.01
N LEU A 77 2.04 5.77 -1.87
CA LEU A 77 1.96 7.24 -1.85
C LEU A 77 3.19 7.87 -1.20
N TYR A 78 3.64 7.30 -0.08
CA TYR A 78 4.63 7.93 0.76
C TYR A 78 5.38 6.88 1.59
N PHE A 79 6.69 7.07 1.74
CA PHE A 79 7.53 6.27 2.63
C PHE A 79 7.53 6.86 4.04
N VAL A 80 6.97 6.15 5.02
CA VAL A 80 6.92 6.64 6.40
C VAL A 80 8.27 6.38 7.08
N PRO A 81 8.95 7.41 7.61
CA PRO A 81 10.21 7.22 8.35
C PRO A 81 10.01 6.31 9.57
N GLY A 82 10.95 5.40 9.81
CA GLY A 82 10.84 4.41 10.90
C GLY A 82 10.72 5.03 12.30
N ASN A 83 11.37 6.19 12.53
CA ASN A 83 11.27 6.94 13.78
C ASN A 83 9.90 7.59 14.02
N CYS A 84 9.03 7.63 13.00
CA CYS A 84 7.67 8.16 13.12
C CYS A 84 6.64 7.07 13.46
N ILE A 85 7.06 5.81 13.60
CA ILE A 85 6.19 4.67 13.81
C ILE A 85 6.47 4.05 15.18
N ASN A 86 5.43 3.89 15.98
CA ASN A 86 5.46 3.09 17.19
C ASN A 86 4.47 1.91 17.06
N LEU A 87 4.98 0.68 17.06
CA LEU A 87 4.14 -0.52 17.04
C LEU A 87 3.86 -0.94 18.49
N VAL A 88 2.58 -1.08 18.83
CA VAL A 88 2.13 -1.47 20.16
C VAL A 88 1.24 -2.71 20.13
N SER A 89 1.14 -3.38 21.27
CA SER A 89 0.33 -4.61 21.45
C SER A 89 0.67 -5.69 20.41
N ASN A 90 1.94 -6.10 20.34
CA ASN A 90 2.44 -7.11 19.41
C ASN A 90 2.16 -6.79 17.92
N GLY A 91 2.14 -5.50 17.56
CA GLY A 91 1.94 -5.05 16.18
C GLY A 91 0.47 -4.98 15.75
N MET A 92 -0.48 -5.20 16.66
CA MET A 92 -1.91 -5.05 16.37
C MET A 92 -2.34 -3.59 16.24
N TYR A 93 -1.58 -2.70 16.89
CA TYR A 93 -1.78 -1.27 16.87
C TYR A 93 -0.50 -0.58 16.39
N LEU A 94 -0.72 0.52 15.67
CA LEU A 94 0.35 1.38 15.20
C LEU A 94 -0.01 2.80 15.60
N GLU A 95 0.93 3.49 16.24
CA GLU A 95 0.82 4.90 16.55
C GLU A 95 1.82 5.69 15.70
N LEU A 96 1.35 6.76 15.06
CA LEU A 96 2.23 7.71 14.37
C LEU A 96 2.71 8.80 15.33
N SER A 97 3.91 9.32 15.10
CA SER A 97 4.41 10.51 15.78
C SER A 97 3.49 11.71 15.54
N LEU A 98 3.43 12.63 16.51
CA LEU A 98 2.56 13.81 16.43
C LEU A 98 2.86 14.67 15.19
N ALA A 99 4.14 14.96 14.96
CA ALA A 99 4.59 15.79 13.85
C ALA A 99 4.19 15.16 12.50
N PHE A 100 4.50 13.87 12.30
CA PHE A 100 4.19 13.19 11.04
C PHE A 100 2.68 13.11 10.79
N TYR A 101 1.89 12.83 11.84
CA TYR A 101 0.44 12.80 11.73
C TYR A 101 -0.11 14.16 11.30
N ASN A 102 0.30 15.25 11.95
CA ASN A 102 -0.23 16.59 11.71
C ASN A 102 0.26 17.23 10.41
N GLU A 103 1.49 16.95 9.98
CA GLU A 103 2.11 17.62 8.84
C GLU A 103 1.91 16.88 7.52
N VAL A 104 1.78 15.55 7.59
CA VAL A 104 1.72 14.68 6.41
C VAL A 104 0.38 13.96 6.34
N PHE A 105 0.05 13.17 7.37
CA PHE A 105 -1.10 12.27 7.29
C PHE A 105 -2.43 13.03 7.16
N THR A 106 -2.66 14.08 7.95
CA THR A 106 -3.87 14.91 7.87
C THR A 106 -4.03 15.57 6.49
N LYS A 107 -2.95 16.04 5.87
CA LYS A 107 -2.97 16.61 4.51
C LYS A 107 -3.38 15.56 3.48
N LEU A 108 -2.82 14.35 3.57
CA LEU A 108 -3.23 13.23 2.71
C LEU A 108 -4.70 12.85 2.92
N VAL A 109 -5.20 12.91 4.16
CA VAL A 109 -6.62 12.69 4.45
C VAL A 109 -7.50 13.78 3.83
N GLN A 110 -7.11 15.05 3.92
CA GLN A 110 -7.83 16.16 3.27
C GLN A 110 -7.91 15.98 1.75
N GLN A 111 -6.88 15.41 1.13
CA GLN A 111 -6.81 15.16 -0.31
C GLN A 111 -7.31 13.76 -0.72
N LYS A 112 -7.92 13.00 0.21
CA LYS A 112 -8.26 11.58 0.00
C LYS A 112 -9.06 11.34 -1.27
N VAL A 113 -10.05 12.18 -1.58
CA VAL A 113 -10.91 12.00 -2.77
C VAL A 113 -10.08 12.06 -4.06
N SER A 114 -9.23 13.09 -4.19
CA SER A 114 -8.34 13.25 -5.35
C SER A 114 -7.32 12.11 -5.44
N ILE A 115 -6.77 11.68 -4.30
CA ILE A 115 -5.84 10.55 -4.23
C ILE A 115 -6.53 9.26 -4.69
N VAL A 116 -7.76 8.97 -4.22
CA VAL A 116 -8.52 7.79 -4.66
C VAL A 116 -8.71 7.81 -6.18
N ALA A 117 -9.10 8.95 -6.73
CA ALA A 117 -9.30 9.08 -8.18
C ALA A 117 -8.00 8.85 -8.96
N ALA A 118 -6.90 9.47 -8.52
CA ALA A 118 -5.58 9.31 -9.14
C ALA A 118 -5.10 7.85 -9.08
N VAL A 119 -5.21 7.20 -7.92
CA VAL A 119 -4.82 5.78 -7.76
C VAL A 119 -5.66 4.87 -8.66
N LYS A 120 -6.98 5.11 -8.77
CA LYS A 120 -7.84 4.35 -9.68
C LYS A 120 -7.42 4.53 -11.14
N SER A 121 -7.12 5.76 -11.56
CA SER A 121 -6.61 6.03 -12.91
C SER A 121 -5.29 5.30 -13.17
N LEU A 122 -4.30 5.43 -12.28
CA LEU A 122 -3.00 4.78 -12.42
C LEU A 122 -3.09 3.25 -12.45
N THR A 123 -3.97 2.67 -11.64
CA THR A 123 -4.12 1.20 -11.54
C THR A 123 -4.94 0.62 -12.69
N SER A 124 -5.94 1.33 -13.22
CA SER A 124 -6.75 0.89 -14.37
C SER A 124 -6.00 0.97 -15.70
N THR A 125 -5.17 2.00 -15.92
CA THR A 125 -4.33 2.10 -17.13
C THR A 125 -3.41 0.89 -17.28
N ARG A 126 -2.92 0.35 -16.17
CA ARG A 126 -2.10 -0.88 -16.16
C ARG A 126 -2.87 -2.13 -16.60
N GLN A 127 -4.19 -2.19 -16.38
CA GLN A 127 -5.01 -3.33 -16.79
C GLN A 127 -5.40 -3.26 -18.27
N LYS A 128 -5.67 -2.08 -18.83
CA LYS A 128 -6.00 -1.93 -20.26
C LYS A 128 -4.87 -2.38 -21.18
N LYS A 129 -3.63 -2.03 -20.84
CA LYS A 129 -2.45 -2.45 -21.62
C LYS A 129 -2.20 -3.96 -21.65
N LYS A 130 -2.89 -4.73 -20.79
CA LYS A 130 -2.81 -6.20 -20.80
C LYS A 130 -3.81 -6.82 -21.80
N GLY A 131 -4.88 -6.11 -22.17
CA GLY A 131 -5.90 -6.60 -23.10
C GLY A 131 -5.62 -6.32 -24.58
N GLU A 132 -4.73 -5.39 -24.91
CA GLU A 132 -4.43 -5.02 -26.31
C GLU A 132 -3.25 -5.81 -26.92
N ASP A 133 -2.48 -6.55 -26.10
CA ASP A 133 -1.32 -7.35 -26.54
C ASP A 133 -1.65 -8.86 -26.68
N GLU A 134 -2.90 -9.30 -26.41
CA GLU A 134 -3.33 -10.71 -26.48
C GLU A 134 -4.16 -11.05 -27.76
N ASP A 135 -4.46 -10.07 -28.63
CA ASP A 135 -5.27 -10.24 -29.85
C ASP A 135 -4.46 -10.25 -31.17
N GLU A 136 -3.12 -10.32 -31.12
CA GLU A 136 -2.26 -10.59 -32.29
C GLU A 136 -1.42 -11.86 -32.06
N ILE A 137 -2.04 -13.04 -32.21
CA ILE A 137 -1.38 -14.30 -32.57
C ILE A 137 -2.26 -15.05 -33.57
#